data_AF-A0A0B8RPW0-F1
#
_entry.id   AF-A0A0B8RPW0-F1
#
_cell.length_a   1.000
_cell.length_b   1.000
_cell.length_c   1.000
_cell.angle_alpha   90.00
_cell.angle_beta   90.00
_cell.angle_gamma   90.00
#
_symmetry.space_group_name_H-M   'P 1'
#
loop_
_entity.id
_entity.type
_entity.pdbx_description
1 polymer ?
#
loop_
_entity_poly.entity_id
_entity_poly.type
_entity_poly.pdbx_seq_one_letter_code
_entity_poly.pdbx_strand_id
1 'polypeptide(L)'
;MSSESSKKRKPKVIRMDGGPQEGKRSRSDIDQDAKYYSEEAEVELRDPNRDYELYKQTCQDLQRLMAEIQELKSKGHKDSAAEIEERRIQSCVHFMTLKKLNRLAHIRLKKGRDQTHEAKQKVDAYHLQLQNLLYEVMHLQKEITKCLEFKN
;
A
#
# COMPACT_ATOMS: atom_id res chain seq x y z
N MET A 1 -43.87 -7.23 -20.75
CA MET A 1 -44.46 -8.34 -19.97
C MET A 1 -43.37 -9.40 -19.80
N SER A 2 -42.45 -9.19 -18.85
CA SER A 2 -41.33 -10.12 -18.63
C SER A 2 -41.61 -10.92 -17.36
N SER A 3 -41.70 -12.23 -17.53
CA SER A 3 -42.19 -13.21 -16.57
C SER A 3 -41.15 -13.55 -15.50
N GLU A 4 -41.56 -13.34 -14.25
CA GLU A 4 -40.93 -13.84 -13.03
C GLU A 4 -40.95 -15.37 -13.00
N SER A 5 -39.81 -16.03 -12.76
CA SER A 5 -39.75 -17.48 -12.52
C SER A 5 -39.24 -17.76 -11.11
N SER A 6 -40.19 -18.06 -10.23
CA SER A 6 -39.97 -18.48 -8.85
C SER A 6 -39.97 -20.01 -8.70
N LYS A 7 -39.19 -20.49 -7.72
CA LYS A 7 -39.16 -21.83 -7.07
C LYS A 7 -38.31 -22.89 -7.81
N LYS A 8 -37.43 -23.67 -7.16
CA LYS A 8 -37.63 -24.43 -5.90
C LYS A 8 -36.28 -24.70 -5.20
N ARG A 9 -36.16 -24.39 -3.90
CA ARG A 9 -35.08 -24.90 -3.03
C ARG A 9 -35.49 -26.28 -2.49
N LYS A 10 -34.61 -27.29 -2.63
CA LYS A 10 -34.78 -28.62 -2.01
C LYS A 10 -34.34 -28.58 -0.54
N PRO A 11 -34.99 -29.29 0.40
CA PRO A 11 -34.57 -29.32 1.79
C PRO A 11 -33.35 -30.25 1.95
N LYS A 12 -32.32 -29.77 2.64
CA LYS A 12 -31.11 -30.54 2.97
C LYS A 12 -31.36 -31.34 4.24
N VAL A 13 -31.43 -32.66 4.10
CA VAL A 13 -31.54 -33.62 5.21
C VAL A 13 -30.28 -33.53 6.07
N ILE A 14 -30.46 -33.20 7.36
CA ILE A 14 -29.38 -33.20 8.36
C ILE A 14 -29.29 -34.62 8.92
N ARG A 15 -28.19 -35.32 8.62
CA ARG A 15 -27.75 -36.51 9.36
C ARG A 15 -26.73 -36.03 10.38
N MET A 16 -27.05 -36.14 11.67
CA MET A 16 -26.08 -35.93 12.75
C MET A 16 -25.21 -37.18 12.86
N ASP A 17 -23.90 -37.02 12.71
CA ASP A 17 -22.94 -37.96 13.28
C ASP A 17 -21.76 -37.15 13.84
N GLY A 18 -21.42 -37.45 15.09
CA GLY A 18 -20.53 -36.65 15.93
C GLY A 18 -19.06 -36.94 15.63
N GLY A 19 -18.31 -35.90 15.28
CA GLY A 19 -16.84 -35.90 15.28
C GLY A 19 -16.31 -34.67 16.01
N PRO A 20 -15.06 -34.70 16.52
CA PRO A 20 -14.53 -33.64 17.39
C PRO A 20 -14.50 -32.30 16.64
N GLN A 21 -15.03 -31.24 17.26
CA GLN A 21 -14.92 -29.88 16.73
C GLN A 21 -13.48 -29.38 16.83
N GLU A 22 -12.71 -29.53 15.76
CA GLU A 22 -11.62 -28.58 15.50
C GLU A 22 -12.26 -27.26 15.07
N GLY A 23 -12.01 -26.22 15.87
CA GLY A 23 -12.59 -24.89 15.67
C GLY A 23 -12.32 -24.35 14.28
N LYS A 24 -13.36 -24.33 13.44
CA LYS A 24 -13.33 -23.63 12.16
C LYS A 24 -13.22 -22.13 12.44
N ARG A 25 -12.00 -21.59 12.35
CA ARG A 25 -11.78 -20.15 12.34
C ARG A 25 -12.64 -19.50 11.25
N SER A 26 -13.30 -18.40 11.60
CA SER A 26 -14.20 -17.69 10.69
C SER A 26 -13.40 -17.13 9.51
N ARG A 27 -14.03 -17.02 8.33
CA ARG A 27 -13.44 -16.32 7.17
C ARG A 27 -13.11 -14.86 7.49
N SER A 28 -13.80 -14.25 8.47
CA SER A 28 -13.49 -12.92 9.00
C SER A 28 -12.20 -12.90 9.83
N ASP A 29 -11.89 -13.98 10.57
CA ASP A 29 -10.66 -14.08 11.36
C ASP A 29 -9.43 -14.22 10.46
N ILE A 30 -9.56 -14.97 9.36
CA ILE A 30 -8.50 -15.12 8.35
C ILE A 30 -8.20 -13.79 7.64
N ASP A 31 -9.23 -12.97 7.40
CA ASP A 31 -9.11 -11.67 6.74
C ASP A 31 -8.52 -10.60 7.69
N GLN A 32 -8.83 -10.67 8.99
CA GLN A 32 -8.20 -9.84 10.02
C GLN A 32 -6.73 -10.21 10.26
N ASP A 33 -6.40 -11.50 10.33
CA ASP A 33 -5.01 -11.96 10.46
C ASP A 33 -4.20 -11.59 9.21
N ALA A 34 -4.76 -11.76 8.00
CA ALA A 34 -4.09 -11.33 6.76
C ALA A 34 -3.83 -9.82 6.72
N LYS A 35 -4.71 -9.01 7.31
CA LYS A 35 -4.53 -7.56 7.45
C LYS A 35 -3.47 -7.21 8.49
N TYR A 36 -3.37 -7.97 9.57
CA TYR A 36 -2.35 -7.79 10.62
C TYR A 36 -0.93 -8.13 10.13
N TYR A 37 -0.82 -9.02 9.13
CA TYR A 37 0.43 -9.35 8.44
C TYR A 37 0.56 -8.70 7.05
N SER A 38 -0.25 -7.69 6.75
CA SER A 38 -0.11 -6.93 5.52
C SER A 38 0.99 -5.89 5.68
N GLU A 39 1.92 -5.86 4.74
CA GLU A 39 2.94 -4.81 4.69
C GLU A 39 2.35 -3.40 4.60
N GLU A 40 1.10 -3.25 4.15
CA GLU A 40 0.38 -1.97 4.17
C GLU A 40 0.12 -1.47 5.59
N ALA A 41 -0.25 -2.37 6.53
CA ALA A 41 -0.44 -2.01 7.94
C ALA A 41 0.90 -1.70 8.62
N GLU A 42 1.95 -2.43 8.25
CA GLU A 42 3.31 -2.19 8.74
C GLU A 42 3.82 -0.78 8.34
N VAL A 43 3.55 -0.34 7.11
CA VAL A 43 3.98 1.00 6.63
C VAL A 43 3.42 2.15 7.48
N GLU A 44 2.20 2.00 8.02
CA GLU A 44 1.55 3.03 8.85
C GLU A 44 2.20 3.22 10.21
N LEU A 45 2.68 2.12 10.80
CA LEU A 45 3.21 2.12 12.17
C LEU A 45 4.71 2.46 12.20
N ARG A 46 5.40 2.33 11.06
CA ARG A 46 6.84 2.52 10.96
C ARG A 46 7.23 3.97 10.68
N ASP A 47 8.25 4.42 11.41
CA ASP A 47 8.88 5.72 11.17
C ASP A 47 9.75 5.70 9.90
N PRO A 48 9.50 6.59 8.92
CA PRO A 48 10.29 6.67 7.69
C PRO A 48 11.77 6.98 7.91
N ASN A 49 12.11 7.78 8.93
CA ASN A 49 13.50 8.12 9.20
C ASN A 49 14.25 6.90 9.75
N ARG A 50 13.63 6.14 10.65
CA ARG A 50 14.19 4.89 11.14
C ARG A 50 14.38 3.85 10.04
N ASP A 51 13.44 3.75 9.09
CA ASP A 51 13.59 2.89 7.91
C ASP A 51 14.79 3.32 7.05
N TYR A 52 15.02 4.64 6.90
CA TYR A 52 16.17 5.17 6.17
C TYR A 52 17.50 4.90 6.88
N GLU A 53 17.55 5.05 8.21
CA GLU A 53 18.72 4.70 9.01
C GLU A 53 19.06 3.20 8.86
N LEU A 54 18.05 2.34 8.94
CA LEU A 54 18.22 0.90 8.76
C LEU A 54 18.71 0.57 7.35
N TYR A 55 18.16 1.21 6.32
CA TYR A 55 18.64 1.09 4.94
C TYR A 55 20.13 1.45 4.84
N LYS A 56 20.52 2.61 5.37
CA LYS A 56 21.90 3.09 5.33
C LYS A 56 22.85 2.13 6.04
N GLN A 57 22.49 1.67 7.23
CA GLN A 57 23.28 0.69 7.99
C GLN A 57 23.42 -0.62 7.20
N THR A 58 22.32 -1.14 6.65
CA THR A 58 22.31 -2.38 5.85
C THR A 58 23.23 -2.27 4.64
N CYS A 59 23.25 -1.12 3.95
CA CYS A 59 24.18 -0.86 2.85
C CYS A 59 25.64 -0.84 3.30
N GLN A 60 25.95 -0.23 4.45
CA GLN A 60 27.30 -0.20 5.01
C GLN A 60 27.78 -1.60 5.41
N ASP A 61 26.90 -2.41 6.02
CA ASP A 61 27.21 -3.78 6.39
C ASP A 61 27.46 -4.64 5.14
N LEU A 62 26.62 -4.50 4.11
CA LEU A 62 26.82 -5.18 2.83
C LEU A 62 28.13 -4.77 2.15
N GLN A 63 28.49 -3.48 2.17
CA GLN A 63 29.77 -3.01 1.63
C GLN A 63 30.95 -3.61 2.38
N ARG A 64 30.87 -3.72 3.71
CA ARG A 64 31.89 -4.36 4.55
C ARG A 64 32.05 -5.84 4.19
N LEU A 65 30.95 -6.58 4.11
CA LEU A 65 30.97 -7.99 3.72
C LEU A 65 31.59 -8.20 2.33
N MET A 66 31.27 -7.32 1.37
CA MET A 66 31.87 -7.38 0.04
C MET A 66 33.39 -7.14 0.07
N ALA A 67 33.86 -6.18 0.87
CA ALA A 67 35.28 -5.91 1.04
C ALA A 67 36.01 -7.10 1.70
N GLU A 68 35.42 -7.70 2.72
CA GLU A 68 35.97 -8.88 3.41
C GLU A 68 36.03 -10.09 2.47
N ILE A 69 35.00 -10.32 1.65
CA ILE A 69 35.02 -11.36 0.60
C ILE A 69 36.14 -11.10 -0.41
N GLN A 70 36.37 -9.85 -0.80
CA GLN A 70 37.44 -9.49 -1.73
C GLN A 70 38.82 -9.76 -1.12
N GLU A 71 39.01 -9.44 0.16
CA GLU A 71 40.26 -9.70 0.89
C GLU A 71 40.51 -11.19 1.09
N LEU A 72 39.50 -11.98 1.44
CA LEU A 72 39.62 -13.44 1.57
C LEU A 72 40.01 -14.08 0.23
N LYS A 73 39.44 -13.58 -0.88
CA LYS A 73 39.78 -14.03 -2.23
C LYS A 73 41.21 -13.66 -2.63
N SER A 74 41.71 -12.48 -2.26
CA SER A 74 43.05 -12.05 -2.64
C SER A 74 44.16 -12.80 -1.88
N LYS A 75 43.89 -13.26 -0.66
CA LYS A 75 44.84 -14.05 0.15
C LYS A 75 44.98 -15.50 -0.31
N GLY A 76 44.00 -16.06 -1.02
CA GLY A 76 44.11 -17.36 -1.72
C GLY A 76 44.29 -18.61 -0.83
N HIS A 77 43.94 -18.55 0.45
CA HIS A 77 44.02 -19.73 1.34
C HIS A 77 42.91 -20.75 1.03
N LYS A 78 43.25 -22.04 1.07
CA LYS A 78 42.28 -23.13 0.83
C LYS A 78 41.13 -23.17 1.84
N ASP A 79 41.36 -22.68 3.06
CA ASP A 79 40.37 -22.65 4.14
C ASP A 79 39.41 -21.44 4.03
N SER A 80 39.72 -20.44 3.19
CA SER A 80 38.86 -19.26 2.98
C SER A 80 37.52 -19.56 2.31
N ALA A 81 37.34 -20.74 1.72
CA ALA A 81 36.12 -21.08 0.99
C ALA A 81 34.87 -21.11 1.89
N ALA A 82 35.00 -21.67 3.10
CA ALA A 82 33.90 -21.73 4.06
C ALA A 82 33.53 -20.32 4.58
N GLU A 83 34.53 -19.50 4.90
CA GLU A 83 34.31 -18.11 5.36
C GLU A 83 33.69 -17.23 4.27
N ILE A 84 34.11 -17.39 3.01
CA ILE A 84 33.51 -16.68 1.88
C ILE A 84 32.03 -17.04 1.74
N GLU A 85 31.67 -18.31 1.90
CA GLU A 85 30.28 -18.75 1.81
C GLU A 85 29.44 -18.21 2.97
N GLU A 86 29.97 -18.19 4.19
CA GLU A 86 29.30 -17.57 5.33
C GLU A 86 29.01 -16.08 5.08
N ARG A 87 29.98 -15.31 4.57
CA ARG A 87 29.79 -13.88 4.24
C ARG A 87 28.80 -13.67 3.09
N ARG A 88 28.71 -14.61 2.14
CA ARG A 88 27.66 -14.59 1.09
C ARG A 88 26.28 -14.80 1.69
N ILE A 89 26.12 -15.74 2.62
CA ILE A 89 24.85 -15.99 3.31
C ILE A 89 24.42 -14.74 4.08
N GLN A 90 25.33 -14.12 4.83
CA GLN A 90 25.06 -12.85 5.53
C GLN A 90 24.65 -11.73 4.55
N SER A 91 25.33 -11.63 3.41
CA SER A 91 24.98 -10.68 2.35
C SER A 91 23.57 -10.91 1.80
N CYS A 92 23.15 -12.17 1.61
CA CYS A 92 21.79 -12.52 1.18
C CYS A 92 20.73 -12.04 2.18
N VAL A 93 20.99 -12.15 3.48
CA VAL A 93 20.08 -11.62 4.52
C VAL A 93 19.96 -10.10 4.41
N HIS A 94 21.07 -9.38 4.25
CA HIS A 94 21.02 -7.93 4.01
C HIS A 94 20.24 -7.58 2.74
N PHE A 95 20.40 -8.33 1.64
CA PHE A 95 19.60 -8.12 0.43
C PHE A 95 18.10 -8.34 0.65
N MET A 96 17.71 -9.33 1.46
CA MET A 96 16.30 -9.54 1.82
C MET A 96 15.75 -8.33 2.59
N THR A 97 16.51 -7.80 3.55
CA THR A 97 16.15 -6.57 4.29
C THR A 97 15.99 -5.37 3.34
N LEU A 98 16.94 -5.17 2.41
CA LEU A 98 16.86 -4.10 1.42
C LEU A 98 15.62 -4.22 0.52
N LYS A 99 15.30 -5.43 0.06
CA LYS A 99 14.09 -5.70 -0.72
C LYS A 99 12.82 -5.38 0.07
N LYS A 100 12.77 -5.77 1.34
CA LYS A 100 11.63 -5.44 2.21
C LYS A 100 11.48 -3.93 2.36
N LEU A 101 12.56 -3.21 2.69
CA LEU A 101 12.55 -1.75 2.83
C LEU A 101 12.10 -1.05 1.53
N ASN A 102 12.54 -1.55 0.37
CA ASN A 102 12.09 -1.03 -0.92
C ASN A 102 10.59 -1.23 -1.15
N ARG A 103 10.04 -2.41 -0.81
CA ARG A 103 8.60 -2.69 -0.93
C ARG A 103 7.78 -1.76 -0.02
N LEU A 104 8.21 -1.58 1.23
CA LEU A 104 7.59 -0.65 2.18
C LEU A 104 7.62 0.80 1.65
N ALA A 105 8.76 1.24 1.08
CA ALA A 105 8.88 2.57 0.48
C ALA A 105 7.92 2.77 -0.71
N HIS A 106 7.78 1.77 -1.59
CA HIS A 106 6.84 1.82 -2.71
C HIS A 106 5.38 1.90 -2.25
N ILE A 107 5.00 1.12 -1.23
CA ILE A 107 3.67 1.17 -0.63
C ILE A 107 3.40 2.58 -0.06
N ARG A 108 4.34 3.12 0.74
CA ARG A 108 4.24 4.46 1.32
C ARG A 108 4.08 5.54 0.25
N LEU A 109 4.87 5.46 -0.82
CA LEU A 109 4.81 6.39 -1.96
C LEU A 109 3.47 6.30 -2.70
N LYS A 110 2.99 5.09 -2.99
CA LYS A 110 1.68 4.89 -3.62
C LYS A 110 0.57 5.50 -2.78
N LYS A 111 0.57 5.25 -1.47
CA LYS A 111 -0.42 5.82 -0.55
C LYS A 111 -0.42 7.35 -0.58
N GLY A 112 0.75 7.98 -0.44
CA GLY A 112 0.87 9.45 -0.46
C GLY A 112 0.43 10.06 -1.80
N ARG A 113 0.75 9.40 -2.91
CA ARG A 113 0.30 9.83 -4.25
C ARG A 113 -1.22 9.74 -4.39
N ASP A 114 -1.80 8.61 -4.01
CA ASP A 114 -3.23 8.36 -4.16
C ASP A 114 -4.04 9.33 -3.26
N GLN A 115 -3.57 9.57 -2.02
CA GLN A 115 -4.14 10.58 -1.11
C GLN A 115 -4.08 12.01 -1.71
N THR A 116 -2.94 12.39 -2.25
CA THR A 116 -2.77 13.72 -2.89
C THR A 116 -3.68 13.86 -4.10
N HIS A 117 -3.80 12.79 -4.90
CA HIS A 117 -4.66 12.78 -6.07
C HIS A 117 -6.13 12.92 -5.70
N GLU A 118 -6.59 12.21 -4.68
CA GLU A 118 -7.97 12.32 -4.17
C GLU A 118 -8.28 13.73 -3.65
N ALA A 119 -7.37 14.31 -2.86
CA ALA A 119 -7.53 15.68 -2.37
C ALA A 119 -7.61 16.69 -3.52
N LYS A 120 -6.74 16.53 -4.54
CA LYS A 120 -6.78 17.35 -5.75
C LYS A 120 -8.13 17.25 -6.46
N GLN A 121 -8.64 16.04 -6.70
CA GLN A 121 -9.93 15.85 -7.36
C GLN A 121 -11.07 16.56 -6.62
N LYS A 122 -11.06 16.54 -5.28
CA LYS A 122 -12.05 17.26 -4.45
C LYS A 122 -11.93 18.77 -4.63
N VAL A 123 -10.70 19.30 -4.62
CA VAL A 123 -10.45 20.73 -4.87
C VAL A 123 -10.93 21.14 -6.26
N ASP A 124 -10.62 20.36 -7.29
CA ASP A 124 -11.05 20.62 -8.67
C ASP A 124 -12.58 20.63 -8.77
N ALA A 125 -13.28 19.73 -8.08
CA ALA A 125 -14.74 19.69 -8.03
C ALA A 125 -15.33 20.94 -7.34
N TYR A 126 -14.77 21.37 -6.20
CA TYR A 126 -15.20 22.60 -5.54
C TYR A 126 -14.91 23.84 -6.38
N HIS A 127 -13.77 23.86 -7.05
CA HIS A 127 -13.42 24.96 -7.95
C HIS A 127 -14.43 25.06 -9.10
N LEU A 128 -14.85 23.94 -9.68
CA LEU A 128 -15.90 23.92 -10.71
C LEU A 128 -17.24 24.46 -10.19
N GLN A 129 -17.66 24.06 -8.99
CA GLN A 129 -18.89 24.59 -8.38
C GLN A 129 -18.80 26.10 -8.16
N LEU A 130 -17.65 26.59 -7.69
CA LEU A 130 -17.40 28.02 -7.53
C LEU A 130 -17.51 28.76 -8.86
N GLN A 131 -16.90 28.23 -9.94
CA GLN A 131 -17.00 28.84 -11.27
C GLN A 131 -18.45 28.94 -11.77
N ASN A 132 -19.26 27.91 -11.54
CA ASN A 132 -20.68 27.93 -11.90
C ASN A 132 -21.43 29.06 -11.18
N LEU A 133 -21.20 29.22 -9.88
CA LEU A 133 -21.82 30.29 -9.09
C LEU A 133 -21.34 31.68 -9.50
N LEU A 134 -20.03 31.84 -9.75
CA LEU A 134 -19.47 33.10 -10.24
C LEU A 134 -20.06 33.49 -11.60
N TYR A 135 -20.27 32.51 -12.47
CA TYR A 135 -20.94 32.72 -13.75
C TYR A 135 -22.39 33.18 -13.57
N GLU A 136 -23.15 32.55 -12.66
CA GLU A 136 -24.52 32.94 -12.34
C GLU A 136 -24.59 34.38 -11.79
N VAL A 137 -23.72 34.72 -10.82
CA VAL A 137 -23.60 36.09 -10.29
C VAL A 137 -23.30 37.09 -11.41
N MET A 138 -22.33 36.78 -12.27
CA MET A 138 -21.99 37.64 -13.40
C MET A 138 -23.17 37.81 -14.37
N HIS A 139 -23.90 36.73 -14.65
CA HIS A 139 -25.08 36.79 -15.52
C HIS A 139 -26.15 37.70 -14.93
N LEU A 140 -26.52 37.49 -13.67
CA LEU A 140 -27.51 38.30 -12.96
C LEU A 140 -27.10 39.78 -12.90
N GLN A 141 -25.82 40.07 -12.63
CA GLN A 141 -25.30 41.44 -12.67
C GLN A 141 -25.50 42.09 -14.04
N LYS A 142 -25.21 41.38 -15.14
CA LYS A 142 -25.43 41.89 -16.51
C LYS A 142 -26.91 42.15 -16.78
N GLU A 143 -27.81 41.27 -16.33
CA GLU A 143 -29.25 41.48 -16.49
C GLU A 143 -29.76 42.69 -15.72
N ILE A 144 -29.30 42.88 -14.48
CA ILE A 144 -29.63 44.06 -13.67
C ILE A 144 -29.18 45.34 -14.38
N THR A 145 -27.92 45.38 -14.87
CA THR A 145 -27.41 46.55 -15.60
C THR A 145 -28.26 46.87 -16.82
N LYS A 146 -28.62 45.86 -17.64
CA LYS A 146 -29.52 46.05 -18.78
C LYS A 146 -30.88 46.61 -18.35
N CYS A 147 -31.49 46.05 -17.31
CA CYS A 147 -32.78 46.53 -16.80
C CYS A 147 -32.72 47.97 -16.27
N LEU A 148 -31.58 48.40 -15.71
CA LEU A 148 -31.37 49.78 -15.26
C LEU A 148 -31.20 50.75 -16.44
N GLU A 149 -30.59 50.31 -17.54
CA GLU A 149 -30.48 51.12 -18.77
C GLU A 149 -31.85 51.41 -19.41
N PHE A 150 -32.79 50.46 -19.38
CA PHE A 150 -34.16 50.65 -19.91
C PHE A 150 -35.05 51.59 -19.10
N LYS A 151 -34.70 51.89 -17.85
CA LYS A 151 -35.49 52.79 -16.97
C LYS A 151 -35.18 54.27 -17.17
N ASN A 152 -34.09 54.58 -17.86
CA ASN A 152 -33.73 55.93 -18.33
C ASN A 152 -34.24 56.14 -19.75
#